data_AF-A0A5N1IMQ4-F1
#
_entry.id   AF-A0A5N1IMQ4-F1
#
_cell.length_a   1.000
_cell.length_b   1.000
_cell.length_c   1.000
_cell.angle_alpha   90.00
_cell.angle_beta   90.00
_cell.angle_gamma   90.00
#
_symmetry.space_group_name_H-M   'P 1'
#
loop_
_entity.id
_entity.type
_entity.pdbx_description
1 polymer ?
#
loop_
_entity_poly.entity_id
_entity_poly.type
_entity_poly.pdbx_seq_one_letter_code
_entity_poly.pdbx_strand_id
1 'polypeptide(L)'
;MDTVLIKNVINADDLKINNGGLMVVYKQLNADEITLNGPDSKLIVEEGAILNVNSIKGNYENIVYKSNQILPVTLISFSVKAFTPSANLLTWKTAQEKDNSHFAIESSTNGREFKEIGKVKGTNASFTSEYTFEDKAPVATNTYYRLKQVDFDGTTTYSPVVVCKAEKSDFRVLGRELVFDGQFTGQIKLMDLNGRIVFSEKLTQQNDYRFNEKNKGGFVLLIESEGQQVHSQRLIL
;
A
#
# COMPACT_ATOMS: atom_id res chain seq x y z
N MET A 1 21.46 -19.96 34.57
CA MET A 1 21.51 -20.62 33.25
C MET A 1 22.58 -19.91 32.46
N ASP A 2 23.60 -20.64 32.03
CA ASP A 2 24.70 -20.05 31.27
C ASP A 2 24.23 -19.83 29.82
N THR A 3 24.39 -18.60 29.34
CA THR A 3 24.05 -18.24 27.96
C THR A 3 25.32 -17.88 27.20
N VAL A 4 25.53 -18.53 26.06
CA VAL A 4 26.65 -18.28 25.15
C VAL A 4 26.13 -17.66 23.87
N LEU A 5 26.63 -16.47 23.52
CA LEU A 5 26.21 -15.74 22.33
C LEU A 5 27.33 -15.75 21.28
N ILE A 6 27.12 -16.47 20.19
CA ILE A 6 28.06 -16.54 19.07
C ILE A 6 27.74 -15.42 18.08
N LYS A 7 28.28 -14.23 18.35
CA LYS A 7 28.08 -13.02 17.53
C LYS A 7 29.08 -12.86 16.39
N ASN A 8 30.12 -13.67 16.35
CA ASN A 8 31.17 -13.68 15.35
C ASN A 8 31.33 -15.08 14.73
N VAL A 9 32.22 -15.22 13.75
CA VAL A 9 32.61 -16.53 13.23
C VAL A 9 33.46 -17.22 14.29
N ILE A 10 33.04 -18.40 14.73
CA ILE A 10 33.74 -19.22 15.73
C ILE A 10 34.02 -20.60 15.13
N ASN A 11 35.23 -21.10 15.37
CA ASN A 11 35.62 -22.49 15.12
C ASN A 11 35.93 -23.13 16.48
N ALA A 12 35.37 -24.30 16.75
CA ALA A 12 35.62 -25.06 17.96
C ALA A 12 35.68 -26.55 17.62
N ASP A 13 36.42 -27.34 18.40
CA ASP A 13 36.41 -28.80 18.20
C ASP A 13 35.11 -29.35 18.82
N ASP A 14 35.06 -29.42 20.16
CA ASP A 14 33.89 -29.89 20.91
C ASP A 14 33.25 -28.77 21.74
N LEU A 15 31.93 -28.67 21.68
CA LEU A 15 31.14 -27.76 22.51
C LEU A 15 30.10 -28.51 23.34
N LYS A 16 29.93 -28.10 24.60
CA LYS A 16 28.96 -28.72 25.53
C LYS A 16 28.03 -27.67 26.10
N ILE A 17 26.73 -27.93 25.99
CA ILE A 17 25.68 -27.13 26.60
C ILE A 17 25.11 -27.96 27.75
N ASN A 18 25.40 -27.54 28.98
CA ASN A 18 25.07 -28.29 30.19
C ASN A 18 24.00 -27.57 31.01
N ASN A 19 23.30 -28.30 31.86
CA ASN A 19 22.49 -27.76 32.96
C ASN A 19 21.43 -26.72 32.52
N GLY A 20 20.78 -26.95 31.38
CA GLY A 20 19.80 -25.99 30.84
C GLY A 20 20.44 -24.73 30.26
N GLY A 21 21.70 -24.82 29.85
CA GLY A 21 22.40 -23.74 29.17
C GLY A 21 21.78 -23.43 27.81
N LEU A 22 21.99 -22.21 27.36
CA LEU A 22 21.50 -21.72 26.08
C LEU A 22 22.68 -21.26 25.23
N MET A 23 22.81 -21.80 24.03
CA MET A 23 23.70 -21.25 23.01
C MET A 23 22.87 -20.60 21.92
N VAL A 24 23.20 -19.36 21.56
CA VAL A 24 22.54 -18.64 20.46
C VAL A 24 23.58 -18.25 19.42
N VAL A 25 23.38 -18.69 18.18
CA VAL A 25 24.28 -18.42 17.05
C VAL A 25 23.69 -17.31 16.19
N TYR A 26 24.38 -16.17 16.11
CA TYR A 26 23.98 -15.00 15.32
C TYR A 26 24.75 -14.84 14.00
N LYS A 27 25.90 -15.50 13.83
CA LYS A 27 26.75 -15.34 12.64
C LYS A 27 27.20 -16.66 12.04
N GLN A 28 28.23 -17.29 12.59
CA GLN A 28 28.68 -18.59 12.11
C GLN A 28 29.36 -19.38 13.23
N LEU A 29 28.97 -20.64 13.36
CA LEU A 29 29.64 -21.61 14.21
C LEU A 29 30.05 -22.82 13.37
N ASN A 30 31.35 -23.12 13.35
CA ASN A 30 31.89 -24.36 12.83
C ASN A 30 32.35 -25.21 14.02
N ALA A 31 31.85 -26.43 14.16
CA ALA A 31 32.36 -27.36 15.17
C ALA A 31 32.37 -28.83 14.75
N ASP A 32 33.23 -29.64 15.36
CA ASP A 32 33.21 -31.09 15.12
C ASP A 32 32.04 -31.73 15.85
N GLU A 33 31.85 -31.41 17.13
CA GLU A 33 30.74 -31.95 17.92
C GLU A 33 30.09 -30.90 18.84
N ILE A 34 28.76 -30.90 18.89
CA ILE A 34 27.99 -30.19 19.92
C ILE A 34 27.23 -31.23 20.75
N THR A 35 27.41 -31.20 22.07
CA THR A 35 26.66 -32.05 23.01
C THR A 35 25.67 -31.23 23.84
N LEU A 36 24.39 -31.60 23.78
CA LEU A 36 23.30 -31.07 24.60
C LEU A 36 23.08 -31.98 25.80
N ASN A 37 23.62 -31.59 26.96
CA ASN A 37 23.49 -32.36 28.20
C ASN A 37 22.34 -31.81 29.05
N GLY A 38 21.26 -32.58 29.13
CA GLY A 38 20.09 -32.28 29.96
C GLY A 38 18.87 -31.83 29.15
N PRO A 39 17.66 -31.98 29.74
CA PRO A 39 16.39 -31.77 29.03
C PRO A 39 16.18 -30.33 28.58
N ASP A 40 16.77 -29.35 29.28
CA ASP A 40 16.57 -27.93 29.02
C ASP A 40 17.71 -27.27 28.23
N SER A 41 18.76 -28.01 27.88
CA SER A 41 19.92 -27.46 27.16
C SER A 41 19.56 -27.20 25.71
N LYS A 42 19.66 -25.93 25.27
CA LYS A 42 19.16 -25.48 23.96
C LYS A 42 20.24 -24.87 23.10
N LEU A 43 20.15 -25.16 21.80
CA LEU A 43 20.89 -24.49 20.75
C LEU A 43 19.90 -23.72 19.86
N ILE A 44 20.05 -22.41 19.79
CA ILE A 44 19.27 -21.55 18.90
C ILE A 44 20.18 -21.07 17.79
N VAL A 45 19.77 -21.23 16.55
CA VAL A 45 20.42 -20.65 15.37
C VAL A 45 19.52 -19.53 14.87
N GLU A 46 20.01 -18.30 14.94
CA GLU A 46 19.27 -17.12 14.46
C GLU A 46 19.24 -17.09 12.93
N GLU A 47 18.31 -16.30 12.39
CA GLU A 47 18.14 -16.14 10.96
C GLU A 47 19.42 -15.66 10.28
N GLY A 48 19.78 -16.30 9.16
CA GLY A 48 21.00 -15.98 8.41
C GLY A 48 22.31 -16.44 9.06
N ALA A 49 22.26 -17.03 10.26
CA ALA A 49 23.42 -17.64 10.87
C ALA A 49 23.75 -19.00 10.23
N ILE A 50 25.04 -19.30 10.13
CA ILE A 50 25.55 -20.55 9.57
C ILE A 50 25.94 -21.48 10.73
N LEU A 51 25.38 -22.69 10.74
CA LEU A 51 25.81 -23.75 11.64
C LEU A 51 26.40 -24.90 10.81
N ASN A 52 27.72 -25.05 10.86
CA ASN A 52 28.42 -26.17 10.25
C ASN A 52 28.90 -27.08 11.37
N VAL A 53 28.24 -28.23 11.56
CA VAL A 53 28.65 -29.17 12.60
C VAL A 53 28.66 -30.59 12.09
N ASN A 54 29.71 -31.34 12.43
CA ASN A 54 29.86 -32.72 11.96
C ASN A 54 28.96 -33.69 12.76
N SER A 55 28.79 -33.43 14.06
CA SER A 55 27.93 -34.24 14.94
C SER A 55 27.21 -33.38 15.98
N ILE A 56 25.95 -33.72 16.27
CA ILE A 56 25.23 -33.21 17.44
C ILE A 56 24.76 -34.40 18.26
N LYS A 57 25.05 -34.40 19.56
CA LYS A 57 24.59 -35.40 20.52
C LYS A 57 23.59 -34.80 21.50
N GLY A 58 22.51 -35.52 21.78
CA GLY A 58 21.47 -35.14 22.74
C GLY A 58 20.08 -35.05 22.12
N ASN A 59 19.16 -34.36 22.78
CA ASN A 59 17.80 -34.20 22.27
C ASN A 59 17.76 -33.17 21.12
N TYR A 60 17.51 -33.64 19.90
CA TYR A 60 17.42 -32.79 18.71
C TYR A 60 16.24 -31.80 18.75
N GLU A 61 15.18 -32.07 19.53
CA GLU A 61 14.06 -31.12 19.72
C GLU A 61 14.50 -29.82 20.41
N ASN A 62 15.66 -29.83 21.06
CA ASN A 62 16.22 -28.65 21.70
C ASN A 62 17.07 -27.78 20.76
N ILE A 63 17.13 -28.12 19.47
CA ILE A 63 17.76 -27.32 18.43
C ILE A 63 16.66 -26.50 17.73
N VAL A 64 16.72 -25.19 17.88
CA VAL A 64 15.73 -24.26 17.33
C VAL A 64 16.39 -23.42 16.25
N TYR A 65 16.00 -23.64 15.00
CA TYR A 65 16.30 -22.72 13.91
C TYR A 65 15.24 -21.64 13.91
N LYS A 66 15.62 -20.41 14.27
CA LYS A 66 14.75 -19.26 14.10
C LYS A 66 14.71 -18.89 12.62
N SER A 67 13.68 -19.39 11.97
CA SER A 67 13.20 -18.81 10.74
C SER A 67 12.16 -17.76 11.12
N ASN A 68 12.47 -16.46 10.99
CA ASN A 68 11.38 -15.53 10.71
C ASN A 68 10.93 -15.85 9.29
N GLN A 69 10.08 -16.88 9.13
CA GLN A 69 9.12 -16.77 8.06
C GLN A 69 8.20 -15.63 8.46
N ILE A 70 8.65 -14.40 8.18
CA ILE A 70 7.77 -13.29 7.86
C ILE A 70 6.97 -13.88 6.71
N LEU A 71 5.79 -14.41 7.01
CA LEU A 71 4.83 -14.70 5.97
C LEU A 71 4.29 -13.31 5.67
N PRO A 72 4.72 -12.65 4.58
CA PRO A 72 4.10 -11.41 4.18
C PRO A 72 2.59 -11.67 4.09
N VAL A 73 1.77 -10.68 4.40
CA VAL A 73 0.36 -10.74 4.05
C VAL A 73 0.28 -11.15 2.58
N THR A 74 -0.34 -12.30 2.32
CA THR A 74 -0.48 -12.78 0.95
C THR A 74 -1.58 -11.95 0.31
N LEU A 75 -1.19 -10.88 -0.39
CA LEU A 75 -2.07 -10.08 -1.20
C LEU A 75 -2.62 -10.95 -2.34
N ILE A 76 -3.93 -11.20 -2.33
CA ILE A 76 -4.61 -11.97 -3.38
C ILE A 76 -4.81 -11.10 -4.61
N SER A 77 -5.31 -9.88 -4.40
CA SER A 77 -5.62 -8.97 -5.48
C SER A 77 -5.53 -7.52 -5.02
N PHE A 78 -5.18 -6.66 -5.96
CA PHE A 78 -5.29 -5.21 -5.81
C PHE A 78 -5.73 -4.64 -7.15
N SER A 79 -6.74 -3.79 -7.12
CA SER A 79 -7.31 -3.18 -8.31
C SER A 79 -7.81 -1.76 -8.00
N VAL A 80 -7.98 -0.99 -9.07
CA VAL A 80 -8.54 0.35 -9.03
C VAL A 80 -9.54 0.50 -10.16
N LYS A 81 -10.61 1.24 -9.91
CA LYS A 81 -11.57 1.66 -10.92
C LYS A 81 -11.93 3.13 -10.75
N ALA A 82 -12.23 3.79 -11.86
CA ALA A 82 -12.95 5.06 -11.80
C ALA A 82 -14.30 4.82 -11.12
N PHE A 83 -14.62 5.62 -10.11
CA PHE A 83 -15.84 5.47 -9.32
C PHE A 83 -16.80 6.63 -9.56
N THR A 84 -16.28 7.85 -9.58
CA THR A 84 -17.00 9.06 -10.04
C THR A 84 -16.05 9.87 -10.94
N PRO A 85 -16.53 10.92 -11.63
CA PRO A 85 -15.66 11.82 -12.40
C PRO A 85 -14.52 12.45 -11.58
N SER A 86 -14.63 12.45 -10.25
CA SER A 86 -13.66 13.02 -9.32
C SER A 86 -13.13 12.03 -8.30
N ALA A 87 -13.43 10.72 -8.42
CA ALA A 87 -12.99 9.74 -7.46
C ALA A 87 -12.62 8.39 -8.08
N ASN A 88 -11.52 7.82 -7.59
CA ASN A 88 -11.10 6.46 -7.89
C ASN A 88 -11.34 5.56 -6.67
N LEU A 89 -11.90 4.38 -6.90
CA LEU A 89 -12.08 3.37 -5.85
C LEU A 89 -11.02 2.28 -5.99
N LEU A 90 -10.22 2.15 -4.94
CA LEU A 90 -9.23 1.10 -4.78
C LEU A 90 -9.85 -0.04 -3.97
N THR A 91 -9.60 -1.28 -4.39
CA THR A 91 -10.08 -2.49 -3.70
C THR A 91 -8.97 -3.52 -3.64
N TRP A 92 -8.80 -4.18 -2.51
CA TRP A 92 -7.85 -5.27 -2.37
C TRP A 92 -8.31 -6.37 -1.43
N LYS A 93 -7.72 -7.55 -1.62
CA LYS A 93 -7.97 -8.75 -0.81
C LYS A 93 -6.67 -9.36 -0.34
N THR A 94 -6.69 -9.85 0.89
CA THR A 94 -5.60 -10.58 1.53
C THR A 94 -6.07 -11.98 1.86
N ALA A 95 -5.22 -13.00 1.77
CA ALA A 95 -5.61 -14.38 2.11
C ALA A 95 -5.59 -14.63 3.62
N GLN A 96 -4.53 -14.15 4.25
CA GLN A 96 -4.30 -14.17 5.68
C GLN A 96 -3.37 -13.01 6.01
N GLU A 97 -3.59 -12.41 7.17
CA GLU A 97 -2.76 -11.36 7.71
C GLU A 97 -2.17 -11.79 9.04
N LYS A 98 -0.86 -11.62 9.18
CA LYS A 98 -0.16 -11.82 10.42
C LYS A 98 0.79 -10.64 10.63
N ASP A 99 0.74 -10.07 11.82
CA ASP A 99 1.57 -8.95 12.27
C ASP A 99 1.50 -7.68 11.38
N ASN A 100 0.42 -7.54 10.60
CA ASN A 100 0.16 -6.40 9.74
C ASN A 100 -0.40 -5.21 10.55
N SER A 101 0.34 -4.12 10.62
CA SER A 101 -0.13 -2.89 11.26
C SER A 101 -1.18 -2.19 10.38
N HIS A 102 -0.81 -1.88 9.14
CA HIS A 102 -1.66 -1.16 8.19
C HIS A 102 -1.16 -1.27 6.76
N PHE A 103 -2.07 -0.98 5.82
CA PHE A 103 -1.75 -0.64 4.45
C PHE A 103 -1.69 0.89 4.33
N ALA A 104 -0.54 1.41 3.91
CA ALA A 104 -0.41 2.77 3.39
C ALA A 104 -0.74 2.75 1.89
N ILE A 105 -1.70 3.57 1.48
CA ILE A 105 -2.11 3.74 0.09
C ILE A 105 -1.24 4.85 -0.48
N GLU A 106 -0.50 4.54 -1.53
CA GLU A 106 0.35 5.52 -2.21
C GLU A 106 -0.14 5.76 -3.63
N SER A 107 -0.12 7.03 -4.06
CA SER A 107 -0.45 7.42 -5.44
C SER A 107 0.70 8.13 -6.13
N SER A 108 0.71 8.04 -7.46
CA SER A 108 1.69 8.69 -8.32
C SER A 108 1.02 9.18 -9.60
N THR A 109 1.49 10.32 -10.11
CA THR A 109 1.07 10.86 -11.42
C THR A 109 2.01 10.44 -12.56
N ASN A 110 3.18 9.89 -12.24
CA ASN A 110 4.21 9.49 -13.21
C ASN A 110 4.62 8.02 -13.11
N GLY A 111 4.07 7.28 -12.13
CA GLY A 111 4.38 5.87 -11.87
C GLY A 111 5.77 5.62 -11.26
N ARG A 112 6.49 6.68 -10.86
CA ARG A 112 7.86 6.62 -10.31
C ARG A 112 7.92 7.18 -8.90
N GLU A 113 7.34 8.36 -8.70
CA GLU A 113 7.32 9.07 -7.42
C GLU A 113 5.96 8.87 -6.77
N PHE A 114 5.95 8.12 -5.67
CA PHE A 114 4.74 7.77 -4.93
C PHE A 114 4.65 8.59 -3.66
N LYS A 115 3.46 9.14 -3.39
CA LYS A 115 3.12 9.83 -2.15
C LYS A 115 2.03 9.06 -1.42
N GLU A 116 2.12 8.98 -0.10
CA GLU A 116 1.05 8.44 0.72
C GLU A 116 -0.19 9.36 0.66
N ILE A 117 -1.36 8.77 0.41
CA ILE A 117 -2.65 9.48 0.37
C ILE A 117 -3.64 9.00 1.42
N GLY A 118 -3.33 7.91 2.13
CA GLY A 118 -4.16 7.40 3.21
C GLY A 118 -3.63 6.09 3.79
N LYS A 119 -4.28 5.65 4.87
CA LYS A 119 -3.96 4.39 5.56
C LYS A 119 -5.22 3.63 5.90
N VAL A 120 -5.16 2.31 5.81
CA VAL A 120 -6.21 1.39 6.25
C VAL A 120 -5.60 0.36 7.17
N LYS A 121 -6.12 0.26 8.39
CA LYS A 121 -5.61 -0.66 9.43
C LYS A 121 -5.79 -2.12 8.97
N GLY A 122 -4.75 -2.94 9.19
CA GLY A 122 -4.83 -4.38 8.97
C GLY A 122 -5.75 -5.06 10.00
N THR A 123 -6.40 -6.14 9.59
CA THR A 123 -7.27 -6.92 10.48
C THR A 123 -6.50 -7.98 11.25
N ASN A 124 -5.33 -8.41 10.75
CA ASN A 124 -4.58 -9.56 11.30
C ASN A 124 -5.42 -10.85 11.34
N ALA A 125 -6.37 -10.98 10.40
CA ALA A 125 -7.25 -12.13 10.32
C ALA A 125 -6.54 -13.34 9.71
N SER A 126 -6.84 -14.54 10.23
CA SER A 126 -6.40 -15.81 9.64
C SER A 126 -7.23 -16.25 8.42
N PHE A 127 -8.05 -15.36 7.88
CA PHE A 127 -8.99 -15.60 6.79
C PHE A 127 -9.00 -14.40 5.84
N THR A 128 -9.61 -14.60 4.67
CA THR A 128 -9.65 -13.59 3.63
C THR A 128 -10.26 -12.29 4.13
N SER A 129 -9.53 -11.18 4.01
CA SER A 129 -10.04 -9.84 4.32
C SER A 129 -10.16 -9.01 3.04
N GLU A 130 -11.18 -8.18 2.97
CA GLU A 130 -11.46 -7.28 1.85
C GLU A 130 -11.47 -5.85 2.33
N TYR A 131 -10.86 -4.97 1.55
CA TYR A 131 -10.66 -3.57 1.88
C TYR A 131 -10.98 -2.66 0.72
N THR A 132 -11.34 -1.43 1.07
CA THR A 132 -11.62 -0.37 0.11
C THR A 132 -10.99 0.95 0.54
N PHE A 133 -10.62 1.77 -0.44
CA PHE A 133 -10.16 3.13 -0.23
C PHE A 133 -10.61 4.03 -1.38
N GLU A 134 -11.17 5.20 -1.06
CA GLU A 134 -11.64 6.18 -2.04
C GLU A 134 -10.65 7.34 -2.14
N ASP A 135 -10.03 7.50 -3.31
CA ASP A 135 -9.25 8.69 -3.65
C ASP A 135 -10.18 9.75 -4.28
N LYS A 136 -10.52 10.79 -3.52
CA LYS A 136 -11.47 11.86 -3.89
C LYS A 136 -10.86 13.03 -4.67
N ALA A 137 -9.57 12.98 -4.97
CA ALA A 137 -8.89 14.05 -5.70
C ALA A 137 -7.78 13.50 -6.60
N PRO A 138 -8.09 12.57 -7.54
CA PRO A 138 -7.10 12.06 -8.46
C PRO A 138 -6.57 13.20 -9.33
N VAL A 139 -5.26 13.38 -9.34
CA VAL A 139 -4.59 14.60 -9.85
C VAL A 139 -4.32 14.53 -11.36
N ALA A 140 -4.63 13.42 -12.03
CA ALA A 140 -4.12 13.16 -13.38
C ALA A 140 -5.07 12.35 -14.28
N THR A 141 -4.82 12.46 -15.60
CA THR A 141 -5.40 11.62 -16.67
C THR A 141 -5.02 10.15 -16.53
N ASN A 142 -3.91 9.82 -15.87
CA ASN A 142 -3.62 8.47 -15.39
C ASN A 142 -3.12 8.61 -13.95
N THR A 143 -3.72 7.87 -13.02
CA THR A 143 -3.21 7.82 -11.65
C THR A 143 -2.76 6.40 -11.33
N TYR A 144 -1.53 6.28 -10.86
CA TYR A 144 -0.91 5.02 -10.48
C TYR A 144 -1.03 4.84 -8.98
N TYR A 145 -1.31 3.62 -8.54
CA TYR A 145 -1.47 3.30 -7.13
C TYR A 145 -0.67 2.06 -6.78
N ARG A 146 -0.18 2.03 -5.54
CA ARG A 146 0.37 0.83 -4.90
C ARG A 146 -0.01 0.82 -3.43
N LEU A 147 -0.05 -0.38 -2.86
CA LEU A 147 -0.13 -0.57 -1.43
C LEU A 147 1.27 -0.75 -0.88
N LYS A 148 1.56 -0.06 0.21
CA LYS A 148 2.69 -0.33 1.08
C LYS A 148 2.14 -0.96 2.35
N GLN A 149 2.27 -2.27 2.49
CA GLN A 149 1.97 -2.96 3.73
C GLN A 149 3.07 -2.66 4.74
N VAL A 150 2.69 -2.40 5.98
CA VAL A 150 3.60 -2.11 7.08
C VAL A 150 3.26 -3.03 8.25
N ASP A 151 4.23 -3.79 8.71
CA ASP A 151 4.10 -4.71 9.84
C ASP A 151 4.41 -3.98 11.17
N PHE A 152 4.07 -4.58 12.32
CA PHE A 152 4.28 -3.93 13.63
C PHE A 152 5.75 -3.71 13.98
N ASP A 153 6.67 -4.48 13.39
CA ASP A 153 8.12 -4.32 13.53
C ASP A 153 8.71 -3.25 12.59
N GLY A 154 7.88 -2.66 11.71
CA GLY A 154 8.27 -1.68 10.72
C GLY A 154 8.72 -2.26 9.38
N THR A 155 8.69 -3.58 9.20
CA THR A 155 8.93 -4.24 7.92
C THR A 155 7.88 -3.80 6.90
N THR A 156 8.29 -3.63 5.64
CA THR A 156 7.39 -3.15 4.60
C THR A 156 7.46 -3.96 3.32
N THR A 157 6.31 -4.26 2.74
CA THR A 157 6.17 -4.94 1.44
C THR A 157 5.26 -4.12 0.51
N TYR A 158 5.55 -4.12 -0.78
CA TYR A 158 4.76 -3.38 -1.77
C TYR A 158 3.94 -4.32 -2.67
N SER A 159 2.72 -3.89 -3.01
CA SER A 159 1.94 -4.53 -4.06
C SER A 159 2.52 -4.25 -5.45
N PRO A 160 2.09 -4.98 -6.49
CA PRO A 160 2.15 -4.49 -7.86
C PRO A 160 1.49 -3.11 -7.99
N VAL A 161 1.96 -2.32 -8.96
CA VAL A 161 1.35 -1.04 -9.30
C VAL A 161 0.13 -1.28 -10.18
N VAL A 162 -1.00 -0.68 -9.81
CA VAL A 162 -2.21 -0.62 -10.64
C VAL A 162 -2.38 0.79 -11.19
N VAL A 163 -3.01 0.91 -12.35
CA VAL A 163 -3.26 2.21 -12.98
C VAL A 163 -4.76 2.39 -13.17
N CYS A 164 -5.28 3.50 -12.69
CA CYS A 164 -6.56 4.01 -13.12
C CYS A 164 -6.32 4.94 -14.29
N LYS A 165 -6.63 4.46 -15.50
CA LYS A 165 -6.68 5.33 -16.66
C LYS A 165 -7.92 6.20 -16.52
N ALA A 166 -7.80 7.50 -16.66
CA ALA A 166 -8.98 8.33 -16.83
C ALA A 166 -9.70 7.84 -18.08
N GLU A 167 -11.02 7.74 -17.99
CA GLU A 167 -11.80 7.70 -19.21
C GLU A 167 -11.45 8.95 -20.00
N LYS A 168 -11.24 8.78 -21.31
CA LYS A 168 -10.85 9.87 -22.20
C LYS A 168 -11.99 10.89 -22.21
N SER A 169 -11.91 11.87 -21.32
CA SER A 169 -12.86 12.96 -21.25
C SER A 169 -12.51 13.94 -22.36
N ASP A 170 -13.51 14.39 -23.11
CA ASP A 170 -13.31 15.43 -24.12
C ASP A 170 -12.97 16.80 -23.49
N PHE A 171 -13.00 16.90 -22.15
CA PHE A 171 -12.65 18.11 -21.40
C PHE A 171 -12.06 17.84 -20.00
N ARG A 172 -11.34 18.83 -19.46
CA ARG A 172 -10.80 18.92 -18.10
C ARG A 172 -11.21 20.24 -17.44
N VAL A 173 -11.46 20.22 -16.14
CA VAL A 173 -11.71 21.45 -15.35
C VAL A 173 -10.48 21.78 -14.51
N LEU A 174 -9.77 22.85 -14.89
CA LEU A 174 -8.54 23.31 -14.25
C LEU A 174 -8.77 24.66 -13.56
N GLY A 175 -9.15 24.62 -12.28
CA GLY A 175 -9.43 25.83 -11.51
C GLY A 175 -10.62 26.61 -12.08
N ARG A 176 -10.34 27.69 -12.84
CA ARG A 176 -11.35 28.56 -13.48
C ARG A 176 -11.42 28.39 -14.99
N GLU A 177 -10.87 27.31 -15.51
CA GLU A 177 -10.79 27.03 -16.92
C GLU A 177 -11.35 25.64 -17.21
N LEU A 178 -12.16 25.54 -18.24
CA LEU A 178 -12.61 24.30 -18.84
C LEU A 178 -11.81 24.12 -20.13
N VAL A 179 -10.87 23.18 -20.11
CA VAL A 179 -9.97 22.87 -21.21
C VAL A 179 -10.56 21.73 -22.03
N PHE A 180 -10.60 21.84 -23.35
CA PHE A 180 -11.12 20.77 -24.22
C PHE A 180 -9.99 19.96 -24.84
N ASP A 181 -9.97 18.66 -24.56
CA ASP A 181 -9.02 17.69 -25.15
C ASP A 181 -9.60 16.93 -26.34
N GLY A 182 -10.90 17.13 -26.62
CA GLY A 182 -11.65 16.45 -27.65
C GLY A 182 -12.88 17.23 -28.13
N GLN A 183 -13.72 16.57 -28.93
CA GLN A 183 -14.97 17.16 -29.43
C GLN A 183 -16.01 17.09 -28.33
N PHE A 184 -16.36 18.24 -27.76
CA PHE A 184 -17.45 18.33 -26.79
C PHE A 184 -18.60 19.18 -27.32
N THR A 185 -19.81 18.61 -27.28
CA THR A 185 -21.06 19.34 -27.50
C THR A 185 -21.94 19.12 -26.29
N GLY A 186 -22.34 20.20 -25.63
CA GLY A 186 -23.08 20.08 -24.38
C GLY A 186 -23.51 21.42 -23.81
N GLN A 187 -23.80 21.44 -22.52
CA GLN A 187 -24.18 22.64 -21.79
C GLN A 187 -23.41 22.72 -20.48
N ILE A 188 -22.83 23.89 -20.20
CA ILE A 188 -22.31 24.25 -18.87
C ILE A 188 -23.35 25.04 -18.11
N LYS A 189 -23.51 24.75 -16.82
CA LYS A 189 -24.35 25.52 -15.90
C LYS A 189 -23.57 25.83 -14.64
N LEU A 190 -23.69 27.05 -14.13
CA LEU A 190 -23.28 27.36 -12.76
C LEU A 190 -24.52 27.50 -11.89
N MET A 191 -24.50 26.80 -10.78
CA MET A 191 -25.55 26.82 -9.76
C MET A 191 -25.00 27.48 -8.50
N ASP A 192 -25.77 28.38 -7.89
CA ASP A 192 -25.44 28.92 -6.57
C ASP A 192 -25.67 27.86 -5.47
N LEU A 193 -25.26 28.17 -4.23
CA LEU A 193 -25.41 27.24 -3.10
C LEU A 193 -26.88 27.01 -2.69
N ASN A 194 -27.83 27.80 -3.20
CA ASN A 194 -29.26 27.63 -2.97
C ASN A 194 -29.92 26.77 -4.07
N GLY A 195 -29.14 26.24 -5.02
CA GLY A 195 -29.65 25.40 -6.10
C GLY A 195 -30.14 26.17 -7.32
N ARG A 196 -29.99 27.50 -7.36
CA ARG A 196 -30.43 28.32 -8.50
C ARG A 196 -29.36 28.33 -9.58
N ILE A 197 -29.76 28.05 -10.82
CA ILE A 197 -28.89 28.24 -11.99
C ILE A 197 -28.69 29.75 -12.21
N VAL A 198 -27.45 30.20 -12.06
CA VAL A 198 -27.04 31.61 -12.26
C VAL A 198 -26.35 31.84 -13.60
N PHE A 199 -25.90 30.78 -14.26
CA PHE A 199 -25.29 30.81 -15.58
C PHE A 199 -25.60 29.52 -16.34
N SER A 200 -25.81 29.63 -17.65
CA SER A 200 -26.06 28.49 -18.52
C SER A 200 -25.64 28.82 -19.95
N GLU A 201 -24.77 28.01 -20.54
CA GLU A 201 -24.26 28.22 -21.90
C GLU A 201 -24.11 26.90 -22.63
N LYS A 202 -24.57 26.85 -23.88
CA LYS A 202 -24.34 25.72 -24.76
C LYS A 202 -22.93 25.83 -25.33
N LEU A 203 -22.19 24.73 -25.25
CA LEU A 203 -20.86 24.62 -25.82
C LEU A 203 -20.95 23.76 -27.08
N THR A 204 -20.38 24.26 -28.15
CA THR A 204 -20.17 23.51 -29.39
C THR A 204 -18.77 23.88 -29.82
N GLN A 205 -17.80 22.98 -29.59
CA GLN A 205 -16.36 23.20 -29.73
C GLN A 205 -15.94 24.64 -30.06
N GLN A 206 -15.67 25.44 -29.02
CA GLN A 206 -15.28 26.83 -29.19
C GLN A 206 -14.24 27.22 -28.16
N ASN A 207 -13.02 26.70 -28.32
CA ASN A 207 -11.85 26.98 -27.47
C ASN A 207 -12.05 26.64 -25.99
N ASP A 208 -10.95 26.69 -25.22
CA ASP A 208 -11.03 26.58 -23.77
C ASP A 208 -11.96 27.66 -23.22
N TYR A 209 -12.84 27.27 -22.29
CA TYR A 209 -13.80 28.18 -21.69
C TYR A 209 -13.28 28.67 -20.34
N ARG A 210 -13.10 29.97 -20.20
CA ARG A 210 -12.66 30.60 -18.94
C ARG A 210 -13.83 31.27 -18.24
N PHE A 211 -14.12 30.84 -17.01
CA PHE A 211 -15.18 31.44 -16.20
C PHE A 211 -14.80 32.89 -15.82
N ASN A 212 -15.64 33.87 -16.17
CA ASN A 212 -15.40 35.30 -15.88
C ASN A 212 -16.12 35.82 -14.61
N GLU A 213 -15.49 36.81 -13.98
CA GLU A 213 -15.76 37.29 -12.60
C GLU A 213 -16.97 38.24 -12.46
N LYS A 214 -18.19 37.83 -12.81
CA LYS A 214 -19.37 38.61 -12.39
C LYS A 214 -19.87 38.29 -10.99
N ASN A 215 -19.50 37.14 -10.42
CA ASN A 215 -19.91 36.76 -9.07
C ASN A 215 -18.73 36.13 -8.32
N LYS A 216 -18.26 36.78 -7.24
CA LYS A 216 -17.36 36.14 -6.27
C LYS A 216 -18.18 35.19 -5.40
N GLY A 217 -17.82 33.91 -5.34
CA GLY A 217 -18.59 32.96 -4.54
C GLY A 217 -18.32 31.50 -4.83
N GLY A 218 -18.95 30.63 -4.03
CA GLY A 218 -18.96 29.19 -4.27
C GLY A 218 -20.07 28.82 -5.26
N PHE A 219 -19.71 28.10 -6.31
CA PHE A 219 -20.64 27.59 -7.31
C PHE A 219 -20.53 26.08 -7.44
N VAL A 220 -21.58 25.45 -7.94
CA VAL A 220 -21.52 24.11 -8.48
C VAL A 220 -21.55 24.23 -10.00
N LEU A 221 -20.46 23.82 -10.66
CA LEU A 221 -20.40 23.62 -12.10
C LEU A 221 -21.08 22.30 -12.42
N LEU A 222 -22.05 22.34 -13.34
CA LEU A 222 -22.65 21.17 -13.96
C LEU A 222 -22.32 21.19 -15.45
N ILE A 223 -21.92 20.05 -16.00
CA ILE A 223 -21.71 19.86 -17.43
C ILE A 223 -22.63 18.74 -17.88
N GLU A 224 -23.41 19.02 -18.91
CA GLU A 224 -24.36 18.09 -19.51
C GLU A 224 -24.00 17.82 -20.98
N SER A 225 -24.08 16.56 -21.39
CA SER A 225 -23.99 16.12 -22.79
C SER A 225 -25.18 15.24 -23.11
N GLU A 226 -25.81 15.42 -24.27
CA GLU A 226 -27.02 14.67 -24.68
C GLU A 226 -28.15 14.67 -23.62
N GLY A 227 -28.23 15.72 -22.80
CA GLY A 227 -29.22 15.84 -21.73
C GLY A 227 -28.91 15.08 -20.45
N GLN A 228 -27.75 14.41 -20.35
CA GLN A 228 -27.27 13.76 -19.13
C GLN A 228 -26.14 14.57 -18.49
N GLN A 229 -26.13 14.62 -17.15
CA GLN A 229 -25.02 15.20 -16.40
C GLN A 229 -23.78 14.31 -16.54
N VAL A 230 -22.72 14.85 -17.16
CA VAL A 230 -21.44 14.16 -17.34
C VAL A 230 -20.36 14.63 -16.37
N HIS A 231 -20.51 15.81 -15.77
CA HIS A 231 -19.60 16.31 -14.74
C HIS A 231 -20.32 17.20 -13.72
N SER A 232 -19.85 17.15 -12.47
CA SER A 232 -20.27 18.08 -11.43
C SER A 232 -19.10 18.37 -10.49
N GLN A 233 -18.87 19.65 -10.20
CA GLN A 233 -17.77 20.07 -9.33
C GLN A 233 -18.07 21.39 -8.65
N ARG A 234 -17.63 21.52 -7.39
CA ARG A 234 -17.62 22.81 -6.71
C ARG A 234 -16.48 23.70 -7.24
N LEU A 235 -16.80 24.92 -7.63
CA LEU A 235 -15.86 25.96 -8.03
C LEU A 235 -15.89 27.14 -7.06
N ILE A 236 -14.76 27.84 -6.98
CA ILE A 236 -14.65 29.14 -6.30
C ILE A 236 -14.19 30.16 -7.33
N LEU A 237 -15.12 31.01 -7.76
CA LEU A 237 -14.91 32.06 -8.76
C LEU A 237 -14.82 33.43 -8.08
#